data_AF-A0A9P6A2G7-F1
#
_entry.id   AF-A0A9P6A2G7-F1
#
_cell.length_a   1.000
_cell.length_b   1.000
_cell.length_c   1.000
_cell.angle_alpha   90.00
_cell.angle_beta   90.00
_cell.angle_gamma   90.00
#
_symmetry.space_group_name_H-M   'P 1'
#
loop_
_entity.id
_entity.type
_entity.pdbx_description
1 polymer ?
#
loop_
_entity_poly.entity_id
_entity_poly.type
_entity_poly.pdbx_seq_one_letter_code
_entity_poly.pdbx_strand_id
1 'polypeptide(L)'
;MLELKEQLLNHFNSHWVEKHITNLQIDEIELCMKGNARFHANDQGLTVHNWIQKYGQAETHEFYVSAPNSLAKKAKGTSLSIELYIDMEKVSQFKACENHHCPTHFIIHTNPETRGNTSCPDRTQYQFQVNGLLQINQLELLDGSEGRTKNVYGLVIGQDRFVAKKLVDIGDGSVLDGVPLEVATKYLTAEIIRLARMQLFVKQFFACAKHEGGEVADFCMTEAFLIKLYWTLLAVPKEGNEDNKQMVEDETAPVLDSVYLVEPRQTTTTVIKFSRMLEVSNANNKKMATLMAFAHFVLKVTACQYMFADIQGSIEMSTLNKSIITLFDLMTHTPHGKSRLGDCRLHGIRDFIWHHHCNQICLTLRLCSAAMLNATCQSLSGGQADSLPADIDNLDDLDQLDDED
;
A
#
# COMPACT_ATOMS: atom_id res chain seq x y z
N MET A 1 31.20 13.45 -0.10
CA MET A 1 30.49 12.16 -0.15
C MET A 1 29.23 12.27 0.69
N LEU A 2 29.29 12.84 1.90
CA LEU A 2 28.10 13.21 2.67
C LEU A 2 27.13 14.12 1.89
N GLU A 3 27.62 15.20 1.27
CA GLU A 3 26.79 16.07 0.44
C GLU A 3 26.10 15.33 -0.72
N LEU A 4 26.82 14.43 -1.40
CA LEU A 4 26.25 13.59 -2.46
C LEU A 4 25.17 12.63 -1.90
N LYS A 5 25.39 12.08 -0.70
CA LYS A 5 24.44 11.21 0.00
C LYS A 5 23.14 11.97 0.30
N GLU A 6 23.23 13.21 0.78
CA GLU A 6 22.08 14.07 1.04
C GLU A 6 21.32 14.43 -0.25
N GLN A 7 22.03 14.75 -1.33
CA GLN A 7 21.40 15.04 -2.63
C GLN A 7 20.66 13.81 -3.18
N LEU A 8 21.28 12.64 -3.13
CA LEU A 8 20.66 11.38 -3.55
C LEU A 8 19.47 11.02 -2.66
N LEU A 9 19.58 11.23 -1.34
CA LEU A 9 18.47 11.02 -0.41
C LEU A 9 17.27 11.90 -0.75
N ASN A 10 17.49 13.20 -0.97
CA ASN A 10 16.41 14.13 -1.31
C ASN A 10 15.73 13.75 -2.62
N HIS A 11 16.50 13.37 -3.64
CA HIS A 11 15.97 12.90 -4.90
C HIS A 11 15.23 11.56 -4.77
N PHE A 12 15.73 10.64 -3.95
CA PHE A 12 15.09 9.35 -3.77
C PHE A 12 13.81 9.46 -2.93
N ASN A 13 13.80 10.34 -1.92
CA ASN A 13 12.66 10.57 -1.05
C ASN A 13 11.43 11.08 -1.81
N SER A 14 11.60 11.85 -2.89
CA SER A 14 10.45 12.30 -3.69
C SER A 14 9.66 11.15 -4.31
N HIS A 15 10.32 10.00 -4.56
CA HIS A 15 9.68 8.79 -5.07
C HIS A 15 9.38 7.77 -3.96
N TRP A 16 10.21 7.72 -2.93
CA TRP A 16 10.06 6.79 -1.80
C TRP A 16 8.72 6.98 -1.09
N VAL A 17 8.31 8.23 -0.86
CA VAL A 17 7.04 8.53 -0.15
C VAL A 17 5.78 8.17 -0.93
N GLU A 18 5.91 7.88 -2.23
CA GLU A 18 4.79 7.32 -3.00
C GLU A 18 4.43 5.90 -2.52
N LYS A 19 5.40 5.17 -1.96
CA LYS A 19 5.27 3.77 -1.55
C LYS A 19 5.43 3.58 -0.04
N HIS A 20 6.07 4.51 0.65
CA HIS A 20 6.39 4.42 2.07
C HIS A 20 5.86 5.65 2.83
N ILE A 21 5.52 5.48 4.11
CA ILE A 21 4.81 6.50 4.91
C ILE A 21 5.74 7.63 5.35
N THR A 22 7.04 7.36 5.45
CA THR A 22 8.04 8.28 6.00
C THR A 22 9.20 8.45 5.04
N ASN A 23 9.77 9.66 5.00
CA ASN A 23 11.05 9.91 4.36
C ASN A 23 12.15 9.05 5.00
N LEU A 24 13.05 8.53 4.17
CA LEU A 24 14.30 7.97 4.65
C LEU A 24 15.14 9.07 5.32
N GLN A 25 15.81 8.71 6.40
CA GLN A 25 16.78 9.54 7.10
C GLN A 25 18.20 9.27 6.59
N ILE A 26 19.11 10.21 6.82
CA ILE A 26 20.48 10.13 6.32
C ILE A 26 21.28 8.98 6.97
N ASP A 27 20.93 8.56 8.18
CA ASP A 27 21.55 7.47 8.92
C ASP A 27 20.96 6.09 8.58
N GLU A 28 19.80 6.07 7.91
CA GLU A 28 19.10 4.88 7.39
C GLU A 28 19.60 4.45 6.00
N ILE A 29 20.44 5.26 5.35
CA ILE A 29 21.01 4.92 4.04
C ILE A 29 22.53 4.90 4.12
N GLU A 30 23.17 4.20 3.20
CA GLU A 30 24.61 4.16 3.05
C GLU A 30 24.94 4.25 1.56
N LEU A 31 25.90 5.10 1.17
CA LEU A 31 26.43 5.00 -0.17
C LEU A 31 27.34 3.78 -0.21
N CYS A 32 27.21 2.98 -1.25
CA CYS A 32 28.07 1.83 -1.51
C CYS A 32 28.62 1.90 -2.93
N MET A 33 29.73 1.24 -3.14
CA MET A 33 30.23 0.93 -4.48
C MET A 33 29.52 -0.30 -5.02
N LYS A 34 29.71 -0.56 -6.31
CA LYS A 34 29.20 -1.74 -6.99
C LYS A 34 29.49 -3.02 -6.18
N GLY A 35 28.46 -3.83 -5.97
CA GLY A 35 28.58 -5.05 -5.17
C GLY A 35 28.57 -4.78 -3.67
N ASN A 36 27.94 -3.69 -3.24
CA ASN A 36 27.75 -3.33 -1.82
C ASN A 36 29.05 -3.16 -1.02
N ALA A 37 30.12 -2.68 -1.67
CA ALA A 37 31.38 -2.35 -1.00
C ALA A 37 31.29 -0.98 -0.31
N ARG A 38 31.49 -0.95 1.01
CA ARG A 38 31.37 0.26 1.82
C ARG A 38 32.54 1.21 1.59
N PHE A 39 32.26 2.51 1.70
CA PHE A 39 33.31 3.51 1.82
C PHE A 39 34.04 3.35 3.15
N HIS A 40 35.34 3.63 3.16
CA HIS A 40 36.07 3.77 4.41
C HIS A 40 35.49 4.93 5.23
N ALA A 41 35.31 4.76 6.55
CA ALA A 41 34.64 5.76 7.39
C ALA A 41 35.29 7.16 7.29
N ASN A 42 36.63 7.19 7.20
CA ASN A 42 37.41 8.42 7.04
C ASN A 42 37.16 9.18 5.72
N ASP A 43 36.49 8.56 4.75
CA ASP A 43 36.28 9.14 3.42
C ASP A 43 34.92 9.82 3.24
N GLN A 44 34.03 9.73 4.23
CA GLN A 44 32.69 10.34 4.15
C GLN A 44 32.77 11.87 4.00
N GLY A 45 33.80 12.48 4.58
CA GLY A 45 34.08 13.92 4.50
C GLY A 45 34.76 14.37 3.19
N LEU A 46 35.24 13.46 2.34
CA LEU A 46 35.88 13.83 1.08
C LEU A 46 34.85 14.38 0.09
N THR A 47 35.22 15.39 -0.70
CA THR A 47 34.44 15.77 -1.89
C THR A 47 34.48 14.64 -2.91
N VAL A 48 33.51 14.61 -3.85
CA VAL A 48 33.52 13.61 -4.95
C VAL A 48 34.83 13.67 -5.73
N HIS A 49 35.34 14.89 -5.99
CA HIS A 49 36.61 15.10 -6.67
C HIS A 49 37.80 14.49 -5.93
N ASN A 50 37.96 14.80 -4.63
CA ASN A 50 39.06 14.28 -3.82
C ASN A 50 38.97 12.77 -3.64
N TRP A 51 37.75 12.24 -3.57
CA TRP A 51 37.51 10.81 -3.53
C TRP A 51 37.95 10.13 -4.82
N ILE A 52 37.58 10.66 -5.99
CA ILE A 52 38.01 10.14 -7.30
C ILE A 52 39.54 10.21 -7.45
N GLN A 53 40.18 11.30 -7.00
CA GLN A 53 41.64 11.40 -7.02
C GLN A 53 42.32 10.34 -6.15
N LYS A 54 41.76 10.07 -4.96
CA LYS A 54 42.28 9.08 -4.02
C LYS A 54 42.17 7.65 -4.56
N TYR A 55 41.03 7.29 -5.14
CA TYR A 55 40.73 5.92 -5.59
C TYR A 55 40.99 5.67 -7.08
N GLY A 56 41.29 6.72 -7.84
CA GLY A 56 41.61 6.66 -9.26
C GLY A 56 43.04 6.21 -9.56
N GLN A 57 43.90 6.05 -8.56
CA GLN A 57 45.28 5.59 -8.76
C GLN A 57 45.38 4.05 -8.62
N ALA A 58 45.37 3.42 -9.79
CA ALA A 58 45.93 2.14 -10.25
C ALA A 58 45.74 0.79 -9.50
N GLU A 59 45.45 0.70 -8.20
CA GLU A 59 45.20 -0.62 -7.57
C GLU A 59 43.73 -0.87 -7.25
N THR A 60 42.98 0.21 -6.99
CA THR A 60 41.56 0.14 -6.67
C THR A 60 40.67 0.61 -7.82
N HIS A 61 41.26 1.13 -8.91
CA HIS A 61 40.51 1.78 -9.98
C HIS A 61 39.42 0.87 -10.59
N GLU A 62 39.70 -0.41 -10.83
CA GLU A 62 38.71 -1.34 -11.40
C GLU A 62 37.54 -1.64 -10.46
N PHE A 63 37.75 -1.57 -9.14
CA PHE A 63 36.72 -1.82 -8.14
C PHE A 63 35.83 -0.60 -7.89
N TYR A 64 36.41 0.60 -8.00
CA TYR A 64 35.79 1.85 -7.54
C TYR A 64 35.41 2.80 -8.68
N VAL A 65 36.05 2.70 -9.85
CA VAL A 65 35.89 3.61 -10.99
C VAL A 65 35.69 2.80 -12.29
N SER A 66 34.75 1.86 -12.27
CA SER A 66 34.31 1.17 -13.49
C SER A 66 33.03 1.79 -14.02
N ALA A 67 33.08 2.35 -15.22
CA ALA A 67 31.87 2.77 -15.93
C ALA A 67 31.01 1.53 -16.25
N PRO A 68 29.67 1.59 -16.12
CA PRO A 68 28.81 0.54 -16.66
C PRO A 68 29.08 0.40 -18.17
N ASN A 69 29.24 -0.84 -18.66
CA ASN A 69 29.55 -1.12 -20.07
C ASN A 69 28.56 -0.47 -21.05
N SER A 70 27.33 -0.21 -20.61
CA SER A 70 26.27 0.47 -21.37
C SER A 70 26.50 1.98 -21.54
N LEU A 71 27.24 2.63 -20.63
CA LEU A 71 27.49 4.07 -20.60
C LEU A 71 28.86 4.47 -21.16
N ALA A 72 29.82 3.54 -21.20
CA ALA A 72 31.19 3.78 -21.65
C ALA A 72 31.30 4.32 -23.09
N LYS A 73 30.29 4.10 -23.95
CA LYS A 73 30.30 4.59 -25.34
C LYS A 73 29.83 6.04 -25.51
N LYS A 74 29.23 6.67 -24.49
CA LYS A 74 28.61 8.01 -24.62
C LYS A 74 29.20 9.10 -23.72
N ALA A 75 29.87 8.74 -22.62
CA ALA A 75 30.42 9.74 -21.70
C ALA A 75 31.88 10.09 -22.04
N LYS A 76 32.14 11.34 -22.43
CA LYS A 76 33.51 11.89 -22.40
C LYS A 76 33.82 12.33 -20.97
N GLY A 77 34.48 11.50 -20.19
CA GLY A 77 34.92 11.83 -18.83
C GLY A 77 34.95 10.64 -17.87
N THR A 78 35.42 10.87 -16.64
CA THR A 78 35.40 9.89 -15.56
C THR A 78 33.98 9.75 -15.02
N SER A 79 33.37 8.58 -15.17
CA SER A 79 32.06 8.26 -14.59
C SER A 79 32.22 7.37 -13.36
N LEU A 80 31.44 7.64 -12.32
CA LEU A 80 31.42 6.88 -11.07
C LEU A 80 30.06 6.16 -10.92
N SER A 81 30.07 4.87 -10.59
CA SER A 81 28.86 4.10 -10.26
C SER A 81 28.74 3.99 -8.75
N ILE A 82 27.65 4.50 -8.18
CA ILE A 82 27.36 4.45 -6.75
C ILE A 82 26.00 3.76 -6.57
N GLU A 83 25.94 2.84 -5.61
CA GLU A 83 24.71 2.20 -5.15
C GLU A 83 24.24 2.90 -3.88
N LEU A 84 22.93 3.14 -3.74
CA LEU A 84 22.34 3.62 -2.50
C LEU A 84 21.78 2.41 -1.74
N TYR A 85 22.44 2.04 -0.65
CA TYR A 85 21.97 0.99 0.24
C TYR A 85 21.02 1.57 1.28
N ILE A 86 19.92 0.88 1.56
CA ILE A 86 18.94 1.26 2.57
C ILE A 86 19.03 0.23 3.69
N ASP A 87 19.39 0.70 4.88
CA ASP A 87 19.45 -0.06 6.11
C ASP A 87 18.03 -0.28 6.63
N MET A 88 17.38 -1.32 6.12
CA MET A 88 16.02 -1.65 6.50
C MET A 88 15.89 -1.96 7.99
N GLU A 89 16.95 -2.44 8.65
CA GLU A 89 16.90 -2.64 10.09
C GLU A 89 16.79 -1.30 10.81
N LYS A 90 17.50 -0.25 10.41
CA LYS A 90 17.34 1.08 11.00
C LYS A 90 15.99 1.72 10.69
N VAL A 91 15.56 1.60 9.43
CA VAL A 91 14.21 2.01 9.00
C VAL A 91 13.13 1.30 9.84
N SER A 92 13.41 0.04 10.23
CA SER A 92 12.55 -0.78 11.09
C SER A 92 12.81 -0.60 12.59
N GLN A 93 13.97 -0.13 13.05
CA GLN A 93 14.32 0.02 14.48
C GLN A 93 13.65 1.26 15.07
N PHE A 94 13.49 2.33 14.29
CA PHE A 94 12.55 3.41 14.63
C PHE A 94 11.07 2.95 14.56
N LYS A 95 10.82 1.75 14.05
CA LYS A 95 9.52 1.08 13.99
C LYS A 95 9.45 -0.19 14.83
N ALA A 96 10.43 -0.49 15.68
CA ALA A 96 10.56 -1.78 16.37
C ALA A 96 9.66 -1.91 17.61
N CYS A 97 8.38 -1.53 17.46
CA CYS A 97 7.27 -2.26 18.02
C CYS A 97 6.72 -3.34 17.03
N GLU A 98 7.35 -3.54 15.86
CA GLU A 98 6.73 -4.21 14.69
C GLU A 98 7.35 -5.53 14.16
N ASN A 99 8.12 -6.32 14.92
CA ASN A 99 8.65 -7.58 14.35
C ASN A 99 7.82 -8.82 14.70
N HIS A 100 6.72 -9.03 13.97
CA HIS A 100 6.28 -10.37 13.55
C HIS A 100 5.77 -10.35 12.10
N HIS A 101 6.53 -11.03 11.23
CA HIS A 101 6.26 -11.30 9.82
C HIS A 101 4.78 -11.57 9.53
N CYS A 102 4.18 -10.83 8.59
CA CYS A 102 3.02 -11.31 7.83
C CYS A 102 3.55 -11.62 6.45
N PRO A 103 3.48 -12.86 5.97
CA PRO A 103 3.51 -13.07 4.54
C PRO A 103 2.21 -12.47 4.00
N THR A 104 2.29 -11.37 3.26
CA THR A 104 1.25 -11.06 2.27
C THR A 104 1.41 -12.12 1.19
N HIS A 105 0.56 -13.16 1.20
CA HIS A 105 0.57 -14.14 0.13
C HIS A 105 0.03 -13.48 -1.14
N PHE A 106 0.88 -13.45 -2.17
CA PHE A 106 0.42 -13.49 -3.55
C PHE A 106 0.34 -14.97 -3.91
N ILE A 107 -0.82 -15.48 -4.35
CA ILE A 107 -0.90 -16.87 -4.79
C ILE A 107 -0.17 -16.99 -6.14
N ILE A 108 1.01 -17.60 -6.08
CA ILE A 108 1.80 -18.11 -7.20
C ILE A 108 2.19 -19.55 -6.81
N HIS A 109 1.70 -20.56 -7.53
CA HIS A 109 2.05 -21.97 -7.30
C HIS A 109 3.07 -22.46 -8.34
N THR A 110 4.16 -23.14 -7.92
CA THR A 110 4.81 -24.26 -8.65
C THR A 110 5.71 -25.13 -7.73
N ASN A 111 5.82 -26.44 -8.02
CA ASN A 111 6.95 -27.34 -7.69
C ASN A 111 6.82 -28.68 -8.49
N PRO A 112 7.87 -29.53 -8.71
CA PRO A 112 9.27 -29.42 -8.23
C PRO A 112 10.47 -29.74 -9.17
N GLU A 113 11.65 -29.41 -8.62
CA GLU A 113 13.07 -29.84 -8.86
C GLU A 113 13.91 -29.05 -9.90
N THR A 114 15.19 -28.64 -9.70
CA THR A 114 16.35 -29.17 -8.92
C THR A 114 17.35 -28.05 -8.45
N ARG A 115 18.31 -28.49 -7.61
CA ARG A 115 19.29 -27.83 -6.71
C ARG A 115 20.35 -26.86 -7.28
N GLY A 116 20.85 -26.00 -6.38
CA GLY A 116 22.24 -25.47 -6.38
C GLY A 116 22.62 -24.85 -5.03
N ASN A 117 23.66 -25.39 -4.37
CA ASN A 117 24.21 -24.94 -3.08
C ASN A 117 25.19 -23.76 -3.25
N THR A 118 25.07 -22.70 -2.46
CA THR A 118 26.23 -21.91 -1.96
C THR A 118 25.89 -21.22 -0.63
N SER A 119 26.80 -21.33 0.33
CA SER A 119 26.69 -20.89 1.72
C SER A 119 27.31 -19.51 1.96
N CYS A 120 26.52 -18.53 2.42
CA CYS A 120 26.95 -17.36 3.20
C CYS A 120 25.70 -16.67 3.81
N PRO A 121 25.67 -16.22 5.09
CA PRO A 121 24.42 -15.79 5.72
C PRO A 121 23.98 -14.38 5.30
N ASP A 122 22.76 -14.36 4.73
CA ASP A 122 21.74 -13.33 4.52
C ASP A 122 22.09 -11.83 4.43
N ARG A 123 21.90 -11.29 3.21
CA ARG A 123 21.66 -9.86 2.89
C ARG A 123 20.57 -9.78 1.82
N THR A 124 19.42 -9.19 2.14
CA THR A 124 18.27 -9.13 1.23
C THR A 124 18.44 -8.02 0.18
N GLN A 125 18.70 -8.41 -1.07
CA GLN A 125 18.65 -7.51 -2.23
C GLN A 125 17.22 -7.58 -2.80
N TYR A 126 16.44 -6.50 -2.72
CA TYR A 126 15.09 -6.46 -3.30
C TYR A 126 15.18 -6.06 -4.78
N GLN A 127 15.26 -7.05 -5.66
CA GLN A 127 14.81 -6.90 -7.04
C GLN A 127 13.30 -7.14 -7.07
N PHE A 128 12.51 -6.13 -7.44
CA PHE A 128 11.08 -6.34 -7.71
C PHE A 128 10.94 -6.92 -9.11
N GLN A 129 10.90 -8.25 -9.20
CA GLN A 129 10.47 -8.95 -10.39
C GLN A 129 8.94 -9.05 -10.32
N VAL A 130 8.23 -8.39 -11.24
CA VAL A 130 6.77 -8.59 -11.39
C VAL A 130 6.57 -9.92 -12.10
N ASN A 131 6.56 -11.00 -11.32
CA ASN A 131 6.28 -12.34 -11.82
C ASN A 131 4.75 -12.53 -11.74
N GLY A 132 4.07 -12.36 -12.88
CA GLY A 132 2.62 -12.57 -13.01
C GLY A 132 2.33 -13.86 -13.78
N LEU A 133 1.24 -14.55 -13.42
CA LEU A 133 0.76 -15.72 -14.15
C LEU A 133 -0.07 -15.26 -15.36
N LEU A 134 0.41 -15.53 -16.57
CA LEU A 134 -0.37 -15.29 -17.79
C LEU A 134 -1.34 -16.46 -17.99
N GLN A 135 -2.61 -16.24 -17.65
CA GLN A 135 -3.68 -17.16 -18.00
C GLN A 135 -4.33 -16.69 -19.30
N ILE A 136 -4.37 -17.58 -20.30
CA ILE A 136 -4.94 -17.30 -21.63
C ILE A 136 -6.47 -17.49 -21.61
N ASN A 137 -6.99 -18.26 -20.65
CA ASN A 137 -8.43 -18.53 -20.54
C ASN A 137 -9.20 -17.27 -20.14
N GLN A 138 -10.40 -17.12 -20.70
CA GLN A 138 -11.33 -16.07 -20.34
C GLN A 138 -11.65 -16.12 -18.84
N LEU A 139 -11.68 -14.95 -18.19
CA LEU A 139 -12.09 -14.83 -16.79
C LEU A 139 -13.61 -15.00 -16.71
N GLU A 140 -14.08 -16.08 -16.08
CA GLU A 140 -15.51 -16.29 -15.84
C GLU A 140 -15.96 -15.50 -14.61
N LEU A 141 -16.71 -14.43 -14.85
CA LEU A 141 -17.36 -13.62 -13.81
C LEU A 141 -18.81 -14.04 -13.71
N LEU A 142 -19.25 -14.42 -12.52
CA LEU A 142 -20.64 -14.70 -12.20
C LEU A 142 -21.36 -13.40 -11.87
N ASP A 143 -22.68 -13.37 -12.11
CA ASP A 143 -23.55 -12.27 -11.70
C ASP A 143 -23.32 -11.92 -10.23
N GLY A 144 -23.35 -10.62 -9.94
CA GLY A 144 -23.23 -10.14 -8.58
C GLY A 144 -23.96 -8.82 -8.37
N SER A 145 -23.57 -8.07 -7.36
CA SER A 145 -24.27 -6.87 -6.91
C SER A 145 -23.62 -5.60 -7.45
N GLU A 146 -24.44 -4.58 -7.69
CA GLU A 146 -23.96 -3.24 -8.01
C GLU A 146 -23.97 -2.41 -6.73
N GLY A 147 -22.80 -1.92 -6.33
CA GLY A 147 -22.66 -0.92 -5.29
C GLY A 147 -22.43 0.45 -5.90
N ARG A 148 -22.52 1.50 -5.09
CA ARG A 148 -22.36 2.88 -5.57
C ARG A 148 -21.06 3.12 -6.34
N THR A 149 -19.94 2.69 -5.77
CA THR A 149 -18.60 2.94 -6.34
C THR A 149 -18.07 1.76 -7.13
N LYS A 150 -18.58 0.55 -6.86
CA LYS A 150 -18.04 -0.70 -7.42
C LYS A 150 -19.14 -1.68 -7.78
N ASN A 151 -18.98 -2.32 -8.93
CA ASN A 151 -19.69 -3.56 -9.25
C ASN A 151 -18.94 -4.75 -8.68
N VAL A 152 -19.68 -5.72 -8.17
CA VAL A 152 -19.19 -6.89 -7.46
C VAL A 152 -19.59 -8.13 -8.26
N TYR A 153 -18.64 -9.00 -8.55
CA TYR A 153 -18.85 -10.22 -9.33
C TYR A 153 -18.38 -11.43 -8.54
N GLY A 154 -19.09 -12.55 -8.67
CA GLY A 154 -18.56 -13.82 -8.19
C GLY A 154 -17.41 -14.28 -9.08
N LEU A 155 -16.33 -14.79 -8.50
CA LEU A 155 -15.18 -15.31 -9.25
C LEU A 155 -14.75 -16.66 -8.70
N VAL A 156 -14.39 -17.60 -9.57
CA VAL A 156 -13.84 -18.90 -9.18
C VAL A 156 -12.47 -19.06 -9.81
N ILE A 157 -11.44 -19.32 -8.99
CA ILE A 157 -10.08 -19.62 -9.46
C ILE A 157 -9.70 -20.97 -8.87
N GLY A 158 -9.57 -21.98 -9.73
CA GLY A 158 -9.39 -23.37 -9.27
C GLY A 158 -10.62 -23.86 -8.50
N GLN A 159 -10.44 -24.21 -7.23
CA GLN A 159 -11.54 -24.62 -6.33
C GLN A 159 -12.00 -23.50 -5.39
N ASP A 160 -11.26 -22.39 -5.37
CA ASP A 160 -11.47 -21.30 -4.42
C ASP A 160 -12.45 -20.27 -4.98
N ARG A 161 -13.28 -19.74 -4.08
CA ARG A 161 -14.31 -18.74 -4.40
C ARG A 161 -13.85 -17.36 -3.96
N PHE A 162 -13.92 -16.43 -4.89
CA PHE A 162 -13.54 -15.04 -4.72
C PHE A 162 -14.71 -14.12 -5.08
N VAL A 163 -14.51 -12.86 -4.75
CA VAL A 163 -15.30 -11.74 -5.20
C VAL A 163 -14.38 -10.80 -5.98
N ALA A 164 -14.77 -10.45 -7.20
CA ALA A 164 -14.06 -9.49 -8.03
C ALA A 164 -14.82 -8.17 -8.06
N LYS A 165 -14.18 -7.07 -7.64
CA LYS A 165 -14.75 -5.73 -7.55
C LYS A 165 -14.19 -4.84 -8.66
N LYS A 166 -15.07 -4.28 -9.49
CA LYS A 166 -14.72 -3.33 -10.57
C LYS A 166 -15.18 -1.93 -10.17
N LEU A 167 -14.28 -0.96 -10.21
CA LEU A 167 -14.62 0.43 -9.93
C LEU A 167 -15.49 1.01 -11.08
N VAL A 168 -16.63 1.59 -10.75
CA VAL A 168 -17.61 2.15 -11.71
C VAL A 168 -17.91 3.63 -11.47
N ASP A 169 -17.72 4.13 -10.25
CA ASP A 169 -17.91 5.54 -9.90
C ASP A 169 -16.86 5.97 -8.84
N ILE A 170 -16.37 7.20 -8.98
CA ILE A 170 -15.45 7.86 -8.04
C ILE A 170 -16.03 9.16 -7.44
N GLY A 171 -17.29 9.49 -7.76
CA GLY A 171 -17.98 10.66 -7.26
C GLY A 171 -17.59 11.98 -7.92
N ASP A 172 -16.97 11.96 -9.11
CA ASP A 172 -16.59 13.16 -9.85
C ASP A 172 -17.66 13.66 -10.85
N GLY A 173 -18.79 12.96 -10.92
CA GLY A 173 -19.90 13.25 -11.83
C GLY A 173 -19.72 12.72 -13.25
N SER A 174 -18.61 12.04 -13.57
CA SER A 174 -18.28 11.54 -14.90
C SER A 174 -18.86 10.15 -15.22
N VAL A 175 -20.11 9.89 -14.83
CA VAL A 175 -20.72 8.54 -14.94
C VAL A 175 -20.89 8.07 -16.40
N LEU A 176 -21.03 8.99 -17.36
CA LEU A 176 -21.37 8.65 -18.75
C LEU A 176 -20.29 7.83 -19.49
N ASP A 177 -19.02 8.04 -19.18
CA ASP A 177 -17.89 7.38 -19.87
C ASP A 177 -17.22 6.27 -19.04
N GLY A 178 -17.72 6.02 -17.82
CA GLY A 178 -17.10 5.13 -16.85
C GLY A 178 -15.75 5.65 -16.33
N VAL A 179 -15.16 4.93 -15.37
CA VAL A 179 -13.87 5.32 -14.78
C VAL A 179 -12.71 4.87 -15.69
N PRO A 180 -11.82 5.79 -16.14
CA PRO A 180 -10.66 5.41 -16.95
C PRO A 180 -9.79 4.34 -16.26
N LEU A 181 -9.30 3.35 -17.00
CA LEU A 181 -8.59 2.19 -16.43
C LEU A 181 -7.32 2.54 -15.64
N GLU A 182 -6.61 3.58 -16.05
CA GLU A 182 -5.45 4.09 -15.31
C GLU A 182 -5.87 4.64 -13.94
N VAL A 183 -7.01 5.35 -13.90
CA VAL A 183 -7.60 5.89 -12.69
C VAL A 183 -8.09 4.75 -11.81
N ALA A 184 -8.87 3.80 -12.35
CA ALA A 184 -9.34 2.63 -11.62
C ALA A 184 -8.18 1.82 -11.02
N THR A 185 -7.12 1.59 -11.79
CA THR A 185 -5.91 0.89 -11.30
C THR A 185 -5.30 1.62 -10.11
N LYS A 186 -5.18 2.95 -10.16
CA LYS A 186 -4.63 3.75 -9.04
C LYS A 186 -5.49 3.67 -7.78
N TYR A 187 -6.82 3.73 -7.90
CA TYR A 187 -7.74 3.63 -6.76
C TYR A 187 -7.75 2.23 -6.15
N LEU A 188 -7.88 1.17 -6.96
CA LEU A 188 -7.87 -0.21 -6.46
C LEU A 188 -6.50 -0.61 -5.87
N THR A 189 -5.40 -0.08 -6.41
CA THR A 189 -4.06 -0.25 -5.80
C THR A 189 -4.00 0.41 -4.42
N ALA A 190 -4.54 1.62 -4.28
CA ALA A 190 -4.57 2.29 -2.98
C ALA A 190 -5.38 1.50 -1.95
N GLU A 191 -6.45 0.81 -2.36
CA GLU A 191 -7.25 -0.05 -1.49
C GLU A 191 -6.46 -1.25 -0.96
N ILE A 192 -5.69 -1.94 -1.81
CA ILE A 192 -4.78 -3.00 -1.37
C ILE A 192 -3.75 -2.45 -0.38
N ILE A 193 -3.20 -1.26 -0.65
CA ILE A 193 -2.26 -0.61 0.28
C ILE A 193 -2.95 -0.33 1.62
N ARG A 194 -4.23 0.10 1.63
CA ARG A 194 -5.01 0.30 2.87
C ARG A 194 -5.19 -1.01 3.64
N LEU A 195 -5.57 -2.10 2.97
CA LEU A 195 -5.71 -3.42 3.59
C LEU A 195 -4.40 -3.90 4.21
N ALA A 196 -3.28 -3.80 3.47
CA ALA A 196 -1.96 -4.17 3.96
C ALA A 196 -1.51 -3.31 5.15
N ARG A 197 -1.77 -2.00 5.11
CA ARG A 197 -1.51 -1.10 6.26
C ARG A 197 -2.37 -1.46 7.46
N MET A 198 -3.64 -1.78 7.28
CA MET A 198 -4.49 -2.17 8.40
C MET A 198 -3.97 -3.46 9.04
N GLN A 199 -3.59 -4.48 8.25
CA GLN A 199 -2.97 -5.70 8.75
C GLN A 199 -1.75 -5.41 9.64
N LEU A 200 -0.89 -4.48 9.22
CA LEU A 200 0.27 -4.06 10.00
C LEU A 200 -0.15 -3.43 11.34
N PHE A 201 -1.07 -2.48 11.33
CA PHE A 201 -1.56 -1.83 12.55
C PHE A 201 -2.32 -2.79 13.47
N VAL A 202 -3.05 -3.77 12.94
CA VAL A 202 -3.75 -4.80 13.73
C VAL A 202 -2.75 -5.61 14.55
N LYS A 203 -1.61 -5.97 13.96
CA LYS A 203 -0.54 -6.66 14.69
C LYS A 203 0.02 -5.82 15.83
N GLN A 204 0.31 -4.55 15.56
CA GLN A 204 0.76 -3.63 16.61
C GLN A 204 -0.28 -3.46 17.72
N PHE A 205 -1.55 -3.35 17.34
CA PHE A 205 -2.66 -3.19 18.28
C PHE A 205 -2.79 -4.40 19.19
N PHE A 206 -2.74 -5.62 18.63
CA PHE A 206 -2.78 -6.85 19.44
C PHE A 206 -1.54 -7.00 20.33
N ALA A 207 -0.35 -6.62 19.85
CA ALA A 207 0.85 -6.61 20.67
C ALA A 207 0.73 -5.62 21.84
N CYS A 208 0.22 -4.41 21.57
CA CYS A 208 -0.07 -3.39 22.58
C CYS A 208 -1.10 -3.90 23.60
N ALA A 209 -2.19 -4.50 23.14
CA ALA A 209 -3.23 -5.06 24.01
C ALA A 209 -2.71 -6.18 24.90
N LYS A 210 -1.90 -7.08 24.36
CA LYS A 210 -1.24 -8.12 25.15
C LYS A 210 -0.30 -7.54 26.20
N HIS A 211 0.48 -6.51 25.84
CA HIS A 211 1.44 -5.85 26.74
C HIS A 211 0.74 -5.13 27.90
N GLU A 212 -0.31 -4.35 27.61
CA GLU A 212 -1.06 -3.59 28.61
C GLU A 212 -2.14 -4.42 29.34
N GLY A 213 -2.29 -5.71 29.01
CA GLY A 213 -3.31 -6.59 29.61
C GLY A 213 -4.74 -6.28 29.18
N GLY A 214 -4.92 -5.65 28.01
CA GLY A 214 -6.21 -5.34 27.42
C GLY A 214 -6.85 -6.56 26.77
N GLU A 215 -8.08 -6.88 27.18
CA GLU A 215 -8.89 -7.89 26.50
C GLU A 215 -9.64 -7.30 25.30
N VAL A 216 -9.26 -7.72 24.10
CA VAL A 216 -9.87 -7.28 22.85
C VAL A 216 -10.63 -8.42 22.15
N ALA A 217 -11.58 -8.07 21.29
CA ALA A 217 -12.18 -9.05 20.38
C ALA A 217 -11.19 -9.45 19.29
N ASP A 218 -11.30 -10.68 18.79
CA ASP A 218 -10.52 -11.13 17.65
C ASP A 218 -11.10 -10.56 16.36
N PHE A 219 -10.22 -10.07 15.50
CA PHE A 219 -10.54 -9.64 14.15
C PHE A 219 -9.31 -9.80 13.25
N CYS A 220 -9.55 -9.93 11.95
CA CYS A 220 -8.53 -10.02 10.92
C CYS A 220 -8.93 -9.19 9.69
N MET A 221 -8.02 -9.11 8.74
CA MET A 221 -8.25 -8.44 7.46
C MET A 221 -8.42 -9.47 6.37
N THR A 222 -9.31 -9.18 5.42
CA THR A 222 -9.29 -9.89 4.15
C THR A 222 -7.94 -9.70 3.44
N GLU A 223 -7.53 -10.71 2.68
CA GLU A 223 -6.44 -10.59 1.72
C GLU A 223 -7.02 -10.15 0.38
N ALA A 224 -6.25 -9.36 -0.39
CA ALA A 224 -6.71 -8.87 -1.68
C ALA A 224 -5.58 -8.79 -2.69
N PHE A 225 -5.91 -8.95 -3.97
CA PHE A 225 -4.99 -8.80 -5.10
C PHE A 225 -5.70 -8.16 -6.30
N LEU A 226 -4.93 -7.68 -7.28
CA LEU A 226 -5.51 -7.18 -8.54
C LEU A 226 -5.46 -8.25 -9.63
N ILE A 227 -6.54 -8.36 -10.39
CA ILE A 227 -6.53 -8.98 -11.71
C ILE A 227 -6.59 -7.88 -12.76
N LYS A 228 -5.69 -7.93 -13.73
CA LYS A 228 -5.67 -7.04 -14.90
C LYS A 228 -5.86 -7.88 -16.15
N LEU A 229 -6.90 -7.59 -16.92
CA LEU A 229 -7.17 -8.27 -18.18
C LEU A 229 -6.62 -7.41 -19.31
N TYR A 230 -5.92 -8.06 -20.23
CA TYR A 230 -5.36 -7.44 -21.41
C TYR A 230 -5.97 -8.09 -22.64
N TRP A 231 -6.26 -7.28 -23.65
CA TRP A 231 -6.65 -7.78 -24.95
C TRP A 231 -5.52 -7.51 -25.94
N THR A 232 -5.24 -8.51 -26.77
CA THR A 232 -4.31 -8.37 -27.89
C THR A 232 -5.15 -8.27 -29.14
N LEU A 233 -4.94 -7.24 -29.95
CA LEU A 233 -5.43 -7.23 -31.31
C LEU A 233 -4.70 -8.35 -32.05
N LEU A 234 -5.32 -9.52 -32.14
CA LEU A 234 -4.86 -10.53 -33.07
C LEU A 234 -4.88 -9.86 -34.44
N ALA A 235 -3.70 -9.68 -35.04
CA ALA A 235 -3.58 -9.14 -36.37
C ALA A 235 -4.48 -9.98 -37.28
N VAL A 236 -5.59 -9.40 -37.73
CA VAL A 236 -6.45 -10.05 -38.72
C VAL A 236 -5.54 -10.32 -39.91
N PRO A 237 -5.38 -11.58 -40.34
CA PRO A 237 -4.58 -11.88 -41.53
C PRO A 237 -5.14 -11.02 -42.66
N LYS A 238 -4.37 -10.05 -43.14
CA LYS A 238 -4.78 -9.28 -44.31
C LYS A 238 -4.86 -10.26 -45.48
N GLU A 239 -6.06 -10.69 -45.83
CA GLU A 239 -6.33 -11.39 -47.08
C GLU A 239 -5.99 -10.42 -48.24
N GLY A 240 -4.75 -10.46 -48.74
CA GLY A 240 -4.40 -9.57 -49.84
C GLY A 240 -2.94 -9.61 -50.30
N ASN A 241 -2.75 -10.23 -51.46
CA ASN A 241 -1.58 -10.23 -52.36
C ASN A 241 -0.31 -10.94 -51.89
N GLU A 242 -0.05 -12.10 -52.52
CA GLU A 242 1.11 -12.97 -52.31
C GLU A 242 2.48 -12.35 -52.67
N ASP A 243 2.53 -11.17 -53.30
CA ASP A 243 3.74 -10.69 -53.98
C ASP A 243 4.60 -9.67 -53.20
N ASN A 244 4.30 -9.33 -51.94
CA ASN A 244 5.19 -8.47 -51.15
C ASN A 244 5.21 -8.83 -49.65
N LYS A 245 5.89 -9.93 -49.32
CA LYS A 245 6.22 -10.34 -47.94
C LYS A 245 7.30 -9.44 -47.35
N GLN A 246 6.92 -8.25 -46.91
CA GLN A 246 7.65 -7.56 -45.85
C GLN A 246 6.78 -7.67 -44.60
N MET A 247 7.04 -8.72 -43.81
CA MET A 247 6.46 -8.88 -42.47
C MET A 247 6.99 -7.73 -41.61
N VAL A 248 6.27 -6.61 -41.61
CA VAL A 248 6.34 -5.66 -40.52
C VAL A 248 5.52 -6.30 -39.41
N GLU A 249 6.19 -7.09 -38.57
CA GLU A 249 5.68 -7.46 -37.25
C GLU A 249 5.58 -6.16 -36.45
N ASP A 250 4.49 -5.42 -36.68
CA ASP A 250 4.08 -4.37 -35.76
C ASP A 250 3.48 -5.09 -34.55
N GLU A 251 4.37 -5.47 -33.62
CA GLU A 251 4.00 -5.97 -32.29
C GLU A 251 3.19 -4.87 -31.58
N THR A 252 1.89 -4.82 -31.85
CA THR A 252 0.98 -3.94 -31.12
C THR A 252 0.99 -4.37 -29.66
N ALA A 253 1.49 -3.50 -28.80
CA ALA A 253 1.57 -3.76 -27.38
C ALA A 253 0.18 -4.12 -26.80
N PRO A 254 0.09 -5.06 -25.85
CA PRO A 254 -1.17 -5.45 -25.25
C PRO A 254 -1.86 -4.25 -24.59
N VAL A 255 -3.16 -4.09 -24.85
CA VAL A 255 -3.96 -2.99 -24.30
C VAL A 255 -4.69 -3.50 -23.06
N LEU A 256 -4.61 -2.75 -21.96
CA LEU A 256 -5.36 -3.06 -20.75
C LEU A 256 -6.86 -2.88 -21.02
N ASP A 257 -7.66 -3.91 -20.76
CA ASP A 257 -9.12 -3.93 -20.95
C ASP A 257 -9.86 -3.62 -19.65
N SER A 258 -9.45 -4.27 -18.56
CA SER A 258 -10.18 -4.19 -17.29
C SER A 258 -9.28 -4.51 -16.10
N VAL A 259 -9.67 -3.99 -14.93
CA VAL A 259 -8.97 -4.19 -13.66
C VAL A 259 -9.99 -4.48 -12.56
N TYR A 260 -9.68 -5.48 -11.74
CA TYR A 260 -10.53 -5.94 -10.64
C TYR A 260 -9.70 -6.05 -9.36
N LEU A 261 -10.28 -5.63 -8.24
CA LEU A 261 -9.81 -5.99 -6.91
C LEU A 261 -10.47 -7.30 -6.48
N VAL A 262 -9.68 -8.29 -6.13
CA VAL A 262 -10.15 -9.65 -5.85
C VAL A 262 -9.88 -9.99 -4.40
N GLU A 263 -10.91 -10.47 -3.71
CA GLU A 263 -10.88 -10.87 -2.29
C GLU A 263 -11.51 -12.25 -2.12
N PRO A 264 -11.11 -13.06 -1.13
CA PRO A 264 -11.83 -14.28 -0.78
C PRO A 264 -13.31 -14.02 -0.51
N ARG A 265 -14.17 -14.87 -1.07
CA ARG A 265 -15.61 -14.78 -0.83
C ARG A 265 -15.89 -15.18 0.61
N GLN A 266 -16.46 -14.25 1.37
CA GLN A 266 -16.86 -14.49 2.75
C GLN A 266 -18.03 -15.50 2.80
N THR A 267 -18.06 -16.33 3.85
CA THR A 267 -19.12 -17.34 4.02
C THR A 267 -20.46 -16.69 4.37
N THR A 268 -20.40 -15.63 5.16
CA THR A 268 -21.54 -14.82 5.58
C THR A 268 -21.72 -13.64 4.64
N THR A 269 -22.94 -13.40 4.16
CA THR A 269 -23.29 -12.23 3.33
C THR A 269 -23.66 -11.00 4.16
N THR A 270 -23.98 -11.17 5.45
CA THR A 270 -24.26 -10.05 6.36
C THR A 270 -23.00 -9.23 6.60
N VAL A 271 -23.06 -7.97 6.16
CA VAL A 271 -22.05 -6.95 6.44
C VAL A 271 -22.47 -6.15 7.67
N ILE A 272 -21.51 -5.85 8.55
CA ILE A 272 -21.71 -5.01 9.72
C ILE A 272 -20.81 -3.79 9.57
N LYS A 273 -21.42 -2.60 9.55
CA LYS A 273 -20.72 -1.32 9.60
C LYS A 273 -20.43 -0.95 11.06
N PHE A 274 -19.15 -0.79 11.40
CA PHE A 274 -18.68 -0.42 12.74
C PHE A 274 -18.39 1.08 12.87
N SER A 275 -17.93 1.71 11.78
CA SER A 275 -17.97 3.16 11.60
C SER A 275 -18.46 3.47 10.20
N ARG A 276 -18.97 4.67 9.98
CA ARG A 276 -19.20 5.22 8.64
C ARG A 276 -18.07 6.20 8.29
N MET A 277 -18.25 6.97 7.21
CA MET A 277 -17.28 7.98 6.79
C MET A 277 -17.15 9.12 7.81
N LEU A 278 -18.26 9.65 8.31
CA LEU A 278 -18.31 10.76 9.28
C LEU A 278 -19.13 10.41 10.54
N GLU A 279 -19.37 9.13 10.80
CA GLU A 279 -20.11 8.70 11.99
C GLU A 279 -19.38 7.58 12.73
N VAL A 280 -19.33 7.73 14.05
CA VAL A 280 -18.74 6.75 14.97
C VAL A 280 -19.87 6.08 15.76
N SER A 281 -19.99 4.77 15.68
CA SER A 281 -20.95 4.03 16.50
C SER A 281 -20.40 3.84 17.92
N ASN A 282 -21.20 4.24 18.92
CA ASN A 282 -20.87 4.10 20.34
C ASN A 282 -21.52 2.86 20.99
N ALA A 283 -21.74 1.79 20.22
CA ALA A 283 -22.37 0.58 20.75
C ALA A 283 -21.51 -0.10 21.84
N ASN A 284 -22.16 -0.55 22.92
CA ASN A 284 -21.51 -1.12 24.10
C ASN A 284 -21.05 -2.58 23.96
N ASN A 285 -20.97 -3.13 22.75
CA ASN A 285 -20.51 -4.51 22.55
C ASN A 285 -18.97 -4.56 22.43
N LYS A 286 -18.35 -5.66 22.91
CA LYS A 286 -16.88 -5.82 22.93
C LYS A 286 -16.24 -5.68 21.55
N LYS A 287 -16.95 -6.09 20.48
CA LYS A 287 -16.49 -6.03 19.09
C LYS A 287 -16.34 -4.59 18.61
N MET A 288 -17.41 -3.80 18.73
CA MET A 288 -17.43 -2.37 18.43
C MET A 288 -16.40 -1.62 19.28
N ALA A 289 -16.39 -1.86 20.59
CA ALA A 289 -15.43 -1.23 21.49
C ALA A 289 -13.97 -1.51 21.08
N THR A 290 -13.68 -2.74 20.61
CA THR A 290 -12.36 -3.12 20.10
C THR A 290 -12.00 -2.35 18.84
N LEU A 291 -12.90 -2.29 17.86
CA LEU A 291 -12.63 -1.62 16.58
C LEU A 291 -12.53 -0.10 16.72
N MET A 292 -13.30 0.51 17.62
CA MET A 292 -13.17 1.94 17.92
C MET A 292 -11.89 2.25 18.69
N ALA A 293 -11.48 1.38 19.61
CA ALA A 293 -10.18 1.49 20.27
C ALA A 293 -9.02 1.28 19.29
N PHE A 294 -9.19 0.42 18.28
CA PHE A 294 -8.22 0.23 17.22
C PHE A 294 -8.07 1.48 16.34
N ALA A 295 -9.17 2.11 15.89
CA ALA A 295 -9.11 3.36 15.14
C ALA A 295 -8.40 4.48 15.93
N HIS A 296 -8.72 4.61 17.23
CA HIS A 296 -8.03 5.54 18.14
C HIS A 296 -6.53 5.17 18.30
N PHE A 297 -6.20 3.89 18.45
CA PHE A 297 -4.81 3.44 18.50
C PHE A 297 -4.03 3.88 17.25
N VAL A 298 -4.61 3.74 16.05
CA VAL A 298 -3.98 4.18 14.80
C VAL A 298 -3.74 5.70 14.79
N LEU A 299 -4.68 6.51 15.25
CA LEU A 299 -4.47 7.96 15.40
C LEU A 299 -3.31 8.28 16.35
N LYS A 300 -3.24 7.59 17.49
CA LYS A 300 -2.16 7.78 18.48
C LYS A 300 -0.80 7.46 17.85
N VAL A 301 -0.63 6.28 17.26
CA VAL A 301 0.70 5.82 16.79
C VAL A 301 1.14 6.54 15.52
N THR A 302 0.21 7.11 14.75
CA THR A 302 0.53 7.91 13.56
C THR A 302 0.54 9.42 13.83
N ALA A 303 0.36 9.87 15.07
CA ALA A 303 0.24 11.29 15.42
C ALA A 303 -0.78 12.02 14.52
N CYS A 304 -1.97 11.43 14.35
CA CYS A 304 -3.06 11.92 13.50
C CYS A 304 -2.72 12.06 12.00
N GLN A 305 -1.65 11.41 11.51
CA GLN A 305 -1.33 11.38 10.08
C GLN A 305 -2.21 10.41 9.28
N TYR A 306 -2.86 9.47 9.98
CA TYR A 306 -3.63 8.41 9.36
C TYR A 306 -4.77 7.95 10.28
N MET A 307 -5.94 7.70 9.70
CA MET A 307 -7.08 7.13 10.39
C MET A 307 -7.81 6.16 9.47
N PHE A 308 -8.27 5.03 9.99
CA PHE A 308 -9.23 4.20 9.29
C PHE A 308 -10.65 4.70 9.57
N ALA A 309 -11.46 4.76 8.53
CA ALA A 309 -12.86 5.16 8.54
C ALA A 309 -13.66 4.11 7.77
N ASP A 310 -15.00 4.21 7.84
CA ASP A 310 -15.90 3.23 7.22
C ASP A 310 -15.50 1.76 7.50
N ILE A 311 -15.21 1.47 8.77
CA ILE A 311 -14.75 0.16 9.20
C ILE A 311 -15.95 -0.78 9.12
N GLN A 312 -15.90 -1.72 8.18
CA GLN A 312 -16.93 -2.72 8.00
C GLN A 312 -16.34 -4.12 7.84
N GLY A 313 -17.17 -5.13 8.08
CA GLY A 313 -16.75 -6.52 7.95
C GLY A 313 -17.89 -7.50 8.14
N SER A 314 -17.57 -8.78 8.04
CA SER A 314 -18.47 -9.89 8.33
C SER A 314 -18.03 -10.61 9.59
N ILE A 315 -18.96 -11.32 10.24
CA ILE A 315 -18.63 -12.21 11.36
C ILE A 315 -18.68 -13.64 10.84
N GLU A 316 -17.57 -14.35 11.01
CA GLU A 316 -17.45 -15.76 10.70
C GLU A 316 -17.23 -16.57 11.98
N MET A 317 -17.85 -17.76 12.04
CA MET A 317 -17.60 -18.72 13.11
C MET A 317 -16.40 -19.57 12.74
N SER A 318 -15.31 -19.44 13.50
CA SER A 318 -14.16 -20.34 13.41
C SER A 318 -14.57 -21.78 13.74
N THR A 319 -13.77 -22.76 13.28
CA THR A 319 -13.91 -24.18 13.62
C THR A 319 -13.89 -24.44 15.14
N LEU A 320 -13.35 -23.52 15.93
CA LEU A 320 -13.34 -23.56 17.39
C LEU A 320 -14.56 -22.89 18.03
N ASN A 321 -15.62 -22.61 17.27
CA ASN A 321 -16.83 -21.88 17.70
C ASN A 321 -16.53 -20.47 18.27
N LYS A 322 -15.41 -19.88 17.84
CA LYS A 322 -15.03 -18.49 18.16
C LYS A 322 -15.43 -17.59 17.00
N SER A 323 -16.19 -16.53 17.28
CA SER A 323 -16.53 -15.56 16.25
C SER A 323 -15.34 -14.65 15.96
N ILE A 324 -14.88 -14.62 14.71
CA ILE A 324 -13.83 -13.71 14.22
C ILE A 324 -14.49 -12.70 13.28
N ILE A 325 -14.10 -11.43 13.38
CA ILE A 325 -14.53 -10.40 12.43
C ILE A 325 -13.51 -10.34 11.29
N THR A 326 -13.96 -10.49 10.05
CA THR A 326 -13.12 -10.26 8.87
C THR A 326 -13.48 -8.89 8.30
N LEU A 327 -12.54 -7.95 8.36
CA LEU A 327 -12.72 -6.59 7.85
C LEU A 327 -12.32 -6.48 6.37
N PHE A 328 -13.04 -5.65 5.62
CA PHE A 328 -12.82 -5.39 4.19
C PHE A 328 -13.38 -4.03 3.79
N ASP A 329 -13.07 -3.57 2.57
CA ASP A 329 -13.60 -2.34 1.96
C ASP A 329 -13.54 -1.11 2.86
N LEU A 330 -12.33 -0.81 3.34
CA LEU A 330 -12.06 0.27 4.28
C LEU A 330 -11.82 1.60 3.57
N MET A 331 -12.21 2.67 4.24
CA MET A 331 -11.77 4.03 3.93
C MET A 331 -10.71 4.50 4.90
N THR A 332 -10.02 5.58 4.52
CA THR A 332 -9.05 6.23 5.41
C THR A 332 -9.13 7.74 5.27
N HIS A 333 -8.70 8.42 6.32
CA HIS A 333 -8.53 9.87 6.30
C HIS A 333 -7.07 10.23 6.55
N THR A 334 -6.59 11.24 5.84
CA THR A 334 -5.25 11.79 6.02
C THR A 334 -5.32 13.31 6.05
N PRO A 335 -4.45 14.03 6.78
CA PRO A 335 -4.54 15.49 6.88
C PRO A 335 -4.65 16.23 5.54
N HIS A 336 -4.05 15.67 4.48
CA HIS A 336 -3.97 16.27 3.15
C HIS A 336 -4.82 15.58 2.07
N GLY A 337 -5.72 14.65 2.42
CA GLY A 337 -6.58 14.01 1.42
C GLY A 337 -5.86 13.03 0.47
N LYS A 338 -4.71 12.48 0.90
CA LYS A 338 -3.83 11.66 0.06
C LYS A 338 -4.27 10.20 -0.04
N SER A 339 -5.26 9.77 0.74
CA SER A 339 -5.70 8.37 0.73
C SER A 339 -6.84 8.06 -0.24
N ARG A 340 -7.24 9.06 -1.04
CA ARG A 340 -8.13 8.95 -2.21
C ARG A 340 -9.62 8.84 -1.85
N LEU A 341 -10.34 7.91 -2.47
CA LEU A 341 -11.80 7.81 -2.41
C LEU A 341 -12.26 7.75 -0.95
N GLY A 342 -13.17 8.67 -0.58
CA GLY A 342 -13.70 8.81 0.77
C GLY A 342 -12.78 9.53 1.77
N ASP A 343 -11.68 10.15 1.35
CA ASP A 343 -10.78 10.86 2.27
C ASP A 343 -11.31 12.27 2.61
N CYS A 344 -12.07 12.38 3.71
CA CYS A 344 -12.55 13.64 4.28
C CYS A 344 -11.45 14.47 4.99
N ARG A 345 -10.19 14.20 4.69
CA ARG A 345 -9.03 14.95 5.16
C ARG A 345 -8.95 15.04 6.69
N LEU A 346 -8.47 16.17 7.19
CA LEU A 346 -8.46 16.50 8.61
C LEU A 346 -9.88 16.66 9.20
N HIS A 347 -10.89 16.94 8.37
CA HIS A 347 -12.27 17.04 8.83
C HIS A 347 -12.77 15.70 9.36
N GLY A 348 -12.61 14.60 8.59
CA GLY A 348 -13.00 13.27 9.06
C GLY A 348 -12.21 12.80 10.31
N ILE A 349 -10.94 13.21 10.43
CA ILE A 349 -10.15 12.94 11.64
C ILE A 349 -10.71 13.69 12.86
N ARG A 350 -11.03 14.98 12.71
CA ARG A 350 -11.61 15.80 13.78
C ARG A 350 -12.99 15.32 14.17
N ASP A 351 -13.79 14.91 13.19
CA ASP A 351 -15.11 14.34 13.42
C ASP A 351 -15.02 13.10 14.33
N PHE A 352 -14.14 12.15 13.98
CA PHE A 352 -13.89 11.00 14.83
C PHE A 352 -13.47 11.41 16.24
N ILE A 353 -12.52 12.35 16.40
CA ILE A 353 -12.05 12.79 17.72
C ILE A 353 -13.18 13.41 18.55
N TRP A 354 -14.10 14.14 17.89
CA TRP A 354 -15.22 14.79 18.54
C TRP A 354 -16.28 13.79 19.01
N HIS A 355 -16.63 12.82 18.18
CA HIS A 355 -17.68 11.84 18.46
C HIS A 355 -17.19 10.58 19.21
N HIS A 356 -15.87 10.34 19.24
CA HIS A 356 -15.30 9.18 19.91
C HIS A 356 -15.32 9.32 21.44
N HIS A 357 -16.04 8.42 22.10
CA HIS A 357 -15.94 8.24 23.54
C HIS A 357 -14.96 7.10 23.87
N CYS A 358 -13.88 7.43 24.58
CA CYS A 358 -12.93 6.43 25.06
C CYS A 358 -13.65 5.37 25.90
N ASN A 359 -13.57 4.12 25.45
CA ASN A 359 -14.11 2.98 26.18
C ASN A 359 -13.03 2.33 27.07
N GLN A 360 -13.39 1.26 27.78
CA GLN A 360 -12.48 0.57 28.70
C GLN A 360 -11.22 0.02 28.01
N ILE A 361 -11.30 -0.36 26.74
CA ILE A 361 -10.13 -0.81 25.98
C ILE A 361 -9.20 0.39 25.73
N CYS A 362 -9.71 1.54 25.28
CA CYS A 362 -8.90 2.76 25.11
C CYS A 362 -8.15 3.14 26.40
N LEU A 363 -8.84 3.06 27.55
CA LEU A 363 -8.27 3.37 28.87
C LEU A 363 -7.20 2.35 29.27
N THR A 364 -7.47 1.05 29.08
CA THR A 364 -6.54 -0.03 29.41
C THR A 364 -5.26 0.07 28.57
N LEU A 365 -5.39 0.38 27.27
CA LEU A 365 -4.26 0.57 26.36
C LEU A 365 -3.55 1.93 26.53
N ARG A 366 -3.98 2.75 27.51
CA ARG A 366 -3.44 4.08 27.79
C ARG A 366 -3.36 4.92 26.52
N LEU A 367 -4.44 4.92 25.73
CA LEU A 367 -4.52 5.76 24.54
C LEU A 367 -4.57 7.24 24.96
N CYS A 368 -4.12 8.13 24.08
CA CYS A 368 -4.09 9.55 24.36
C CYS A 368 -5.51 10.13 24.56
N SER A 369 -5.63 11.25 25.25
CA SER A 369 -6.93 11.90 25.38
C SER A 369 -7.35 12.59 24.07
N ALA A 370 -8.65 12.80 23.90
CA ALA A 370 -9.18 13.59 22.78
C ALA A 370 -8.57 15.00 22.73
N ALA A 371 -8.25 15.61 23.88
CA ALA A 371 -7.56 16.91 23.94
C ALA A 371 -6.16 16.86 23.31
N MET A 372 -5.40 15.79 23.55
CA MET A 372 -4.09 15.61 22.91
C MET A 372 -4.22 15.39 21.39
N LEU A 373 -5.16 14.55 20.96
CA LEU A 373 -5.41 14.33 19.53
C LEU A 373 -5.82 15.62 18.82
N ASN A 374 -6.68 16.43 19.44
CA ASN A 374 -7.08 17.73 18.93
C ASN A 374 -5.90 18.70 18.80
N ALA A 375 -5.05 18.79 19.82
CA ALA A 375 -3.84 19.62 19.77
C ALA A 375 -2.89 19.18 18.63
N THR A 376 -2.71 17.87 18.46
CA THR A 376 -1.95 17.32 17.33
C THR A 376 -2.58 17.70 15.99
N CYS A 377 -3.89 17.52 15.82
CA CYS A 377 -4.59 17.90 14.58
C CYS A 377 -4.48 19.40 14.26
N GLN A 378 -4.58 20.27 15.27
CA GLN A 378 -4.41 21.72 15.10
C GLN A 378 -3.01 22.06 14.59
N SER A 379 -1.97 21.36 15.06
CA SER A 379 -0.61 21.57 14.57
C SER A 379 -0.43 21.18 13.09
N LEU A 380 -1.19 20.19 12.61
CA LEU A 380 -1.12 19.70 11.23
C LEU A 380 -1.79 20.65 10.22
N SER A 381 -2.71 21.51 10.65
CA SER A 381 -3.35 22.51 9.79
C SER A 381 -2.42 23.64 9.34
N GLY A 382 -1.22 23.75 9.91
CA GLY A 382 -0.22 24.75 9.50
C GLY A 382 -0.69 26.21 9.59
N GLY A 383 -1.74 26.49 10.38
CA GLY A 383 -2.35 27.82 10.47
C GLY A 383 -3.09 28.30 9.22
N GLN A 384 -3.25 27.46 8.18
CA GLN A 384 -4.22 27.78 7.12
C GLN A 384 -5.61 27.58 7.68
N ALA A 385 -6.41 28.65 7.70
CA ALA A 385 -7.83 28.56 8.02
C ALA A 385 -8.47 27.60 7.02
N ASP A 386 -8.97 26.46 7.51
CA ASP A 386 -9.69 25.47 6.73
C ASP A 386 -10.93 26.15 6.12
N SER A 387 -10.84 26.65 4.90
CA SER A 387 -12.02 26.88 4.08
C SER A 387 -12.57 25.51 3.73
N LEU A 388 -13.69 25.13 4.37
CA LEU A 388 -14.43 23.92 4.02
C LEU A 388 -14.65 23.93 2.50
N PRO A 389 -14.32 22.84 1.77
CA PRO A 389 -14.73 22.69 0.39
C PRO A 389 -16.24 22.88 0.30
N ALA A 390 -16.71 23.73 -0.61
CA ALA A 390 -18.14 23.99 -0.80
C ALA A 390 -18.94 22.75 -1.22
N ASP A 391 -18.26 21.64 -1.54
CA ASP A 391 -18.86 20.41 -2.04
C ASP A 391 -19.13 19.34 -0.97
N ILE A 392 -18.87 19.62 0.32
CA ILE A 392 -19.14 18.65 1.41
C ILE A 392 -20.64 18.44 1.67
N ASP A 393 -21.47 19.44 1.36
CA ASP A 393 -22.93 19.36 1.62
C ASP A 393 -23.65 18.27 0.80
N ASN A 394 -22.99 17.63 -0.18
CA ASN A 394 -23.52 16.48 -0.93
C ASN A 394 -23.07 15.11 -0.39
N LEU A 395 -22.29 15.05 0.69
CA LEU A 395 -21.79 13.79 1.24
C LEU A 395 -22.82 13.07 2.14
N ASP A 396 -23.79 13.78 2.71
CA ASP A 396 -24.86 13.18 3.53
C ASP A 396 -25.84 12.32 2.70
N ASP A 397 -25.88 12.54 1.39
CA ASP A 397 -26.60 11.68 0.42
C ASP A 397 -25.78 10.42 0.03
N LEU A 398 -24.56 10.23 0.58
CA LEU A 398 -23.78 9.00 0.38
C LEU A 398 -24.24 7.85 1.27
N ASP A 399 -24.75 8.13 2.46
CA ASP A 399 -24.94 7.13 3.52
C ASP A 399 -26.39 6.63 3.69
N GLN A 400 -27.37 7.18 2.96
CA GLN A 400 -28.81 6.96 3.25
C GLN A 400 -29.50 5.79 2.50
N LEU A 401 -28.81 5.01 1.65
CA LEU A 401 -29.48 4.02 0.77
C LEU A 401 -29.08 2.55 0.95
N ASP A 402 -28.21 2.22 1.92
CA ASP A 402 -27.73 0.84 2.11
C ASP A 402 -28.52 0.02 3.16
N ASP A 403 -29.54 0.60 3.81
CA ASP A 403 -30.27 -0.03 4.92
C ASP A 403 -31.61 -0.69 4.52
N GLU A 404 -31.92 -0.81 3.22
CA GLU A 404 -33.08 -1.59 2.71
C GLU A 404 -32.62 -2.79 1.87
N ASP A 405 -32.38 -3.94 2.53
CA ASP A 405 -32.62 -5.30 2.01
C ASP A 405 -32.51 -6.39 3.11
#